data_AF-A0A2M7EL95-F1
#
_entry.id   AF-A0A2M7EL95-F1
#
_cell.length_a   1.000
_cell.length_b   1.000
_cell.length_c   1.000
_cell.angle_alpha   90.00
_cell.angle_beta   90.00
_cell.angle_gamma   90.00
#
_symmetry.space_group_name_H-M   'P 1'
#
loop_
_entity.id
_entity.type
_entity.pdbx_description
1 polymer ?
#
loop_
_entity_poly.entity_id
_entity_poly.type
_entity_poly.pdbx_seq_one_letter_code
_entity_poly.pdbx_strand_id
1 'polypeptide(L)'
;MLHGLLADGEIYKLLMEMKVQPQQIEAELAQTYKREAPKLIPPQMSPRLKRIIDNSLVVARKLGFEFISPEHILFSLYEEGEGIGARALAKLGLKKEDLNKKIAGNKEGLLTDQKEAE
;
A
#
# COMPACT_ATOMS: atom_id res chain seq x y z
N MET A 1 -3.05 -7.41 -4.71
CA MET A 1 -2.13 -6.55 -3.93
C MET A 1 -2.89 -5.44 -3.21
N LEU A 2 -3.39 -4.39 -3.89
CA LEU A 2 -4.12 -3.30 -3.20
C LEU A 2 -5.29 -3.80 -2.36
N HIS A 3 -6.13 -4.69 -2.89
CA HIS A 3 -7.23 -5.29 -2.12
C HIS A 3 -6.74 -6.02 -0.85
N GLY A 4 -5.55 -6.62 -0.86
CA GLY A 4 -4.95 -7.23 0.33
C GLY A 4 -4.42 -6.20 1.32
N LEU A 5 -3.89 -5.07 0.85
CA LEU A 5 -3.46 -3.96 1.71
C LEU A 5 -4.64 -3.30 2.43
N LEU A 6 -5.84 -3.29 1.83
CA LEU A 6 -7.04 -2.73 2.48
C LEU A 6 -7.53 -3.56 3.67
N ALA A 7 -7.12 -4.84 3.77
CA ALA A 7 -7.42 -5.69 4.91
C ALA A 7 -6.50 -5.41 6.12
N ASP A 8 -5.41 -4.68 5.91
CA ASP A 8 -4.49 -4.29 6.98
C ASP A 8 -5.08 -3.16 7.82
N GLY A 9 -5.07 -3.33 9.14
CA GLY A 9 -5.70 -2.39 10.07
C GLY A 9 -5.01 -1.02 10.13
N GLU A 10 -3.68 -0.96 9.92
CA GLU A 10 -2.94 0.30 9.90
C GLU A 10 -3.23 1.07 8.62
N ILE A 11 -3.22 0.37 7.47
CA ILE A 11 -3.60 0.96 6.18
C ILE A 11 -5.04 1.45 6.20
N TYR A 12 -5.95 0.69 6.81
CA TYR A 12 -7.34 1.09 6.93
C TYR A 12 -7.48 2.41 7.72
N LYS A 13 -6.81 2.53 8.86
CA LYS A 13 -6.79 3.77 9.66
C LYS A 13 -6.16 4.93 8.90
N LEU A 14 -5.01 4.70 8.27
CA LEU A 14 -4.27 5.67 7.48
C LEU A 14 -5.14 6.30 6.38
N LEU A 15 -5.89 5.47 5.65
CA LEU A 15 -6.79 5.93 4.60
C LEU A 15 -7.95 6.77 5.16
N MET A 16 -8.54 6.34 6.28
CA MET A 16 -9.61 7.11 6.93
C MET A 16 -9.13 8.48 7.43
N GLU A 17 -7.92 8.57 7.99
CA GLU A 17 -7.33 9.85 8.41
C GLU A 17 -7.12 10.80 7.22
N MET A 18 -6.78 10.26 6.05
CA MET A 18 -6.69 11.02 4.80
C MET A 18 -8.04 11.28 4.14
N LYS A 19 -9.16 11.00 4.83
CA LYS A 19 -10.54 11.17 4.33
C LYS A 19 -10.85 10.32 3.09
N VAL A 20 -10.08 9.24 2.86
CA VAL A 20 -10.34 8.29 1.78
C VAL A 20 -10.98 7.05 2.37
N GLN A 21 -12.21 6.74 1.96
CA GLN A 21 -12.94 5.58 2.47
C GLN A 21 -12.45 4.29 1.78
N PRO A 22 -11.93 3.30 2.53
CA PRO A 22 -11.48 2.02 1.96
C PRO A 22 -12.58 1.30 1.15
N GLN A 23 -13.83 1.41 1.60
CA GLN A 23 -15.01 0.83 0.92
C GLN A 23 -15.17 1.37 -0.50
N GLN A 24 -14.90 2.65 -0.72
CA GLN A 24 -14.97 3.26 -2.04
C GLN A 24 -13.84 2.77 -2.93
N ILE A 25 -12.64 2.55 -2.37
CA ILE A 25 -11.53 1.94 -3.10
C ILE A 25 -11.92 0.52 -3.54
N GLU A 26 -12.48 -0.28 -2.64
CA GLU A 26 -12.92 -1.64 -2.97
C GLU A 26 -13.99 -1.67 -4.07
N ALA A 27 -14.96 -0.77 -4.02
CA ALA A 27 -16.00 -0.65 -5.04
C ALA A 27 -15.40 -0.31 -6.42
N GLU A 28 -14.47 0.63 -6.47
CA GLU A 28 -13.77 1.05 -7.69
C GLU A 28 -12.90 -0.11 -8.27
N LEU A 29 -12.23 -0.85 -7.38
CA LEU A 29 -11.46 -2.02 -7.76
C LEU A 29 -12.38 -3.12 -8.30
N ALA A 30 -13.48 -3.43 -7.61
CA ALA A 30 -14.41 -4.49 -7.99
C ALA A 30 -15.10 -4.20 -9.34
N GLN A 31 -15.39 -2.93 -9.64
CA GLN A 31 -15.98 -2.52 -10.92
C GLN A 31 -15.01 -2.72 -12.09
N THR A 32 -13.72 -2.48 -11.86
CA THR A 32 -12.69 -2.55 -12.92
C THR A 32 -12.13 -3.96 -13.06
N TYR A 33 -12.17 -4.78 -12.02
CA TYR A 33 -11.65 -6.14 -12.03
C TYR A 33 -12.67 -7.11 -12.63
N LYS A 34 -12.44 -7.52 -13.88
CA LYS A 34 -13.20 -8.63 -14.47
C LYS A 34 -12.70 -9.93 -13.82
N ARG A 35 -13.54 -10.59 -13.00
CA ARG A 35 -13.25 -11.92 -12.45
C ARG A 35 -13.10 -12.90 -13.61
N GLU A 36 -11.86 -13.21 -13.98
CA GLU A 36 -11.57 -14.34 -14.86
C GLU A 36 -11.75 -15.65 -14.09
N ALA A 37 -12.17 -16.72 -14.77
CA ALA A 37 -12.29 -18.03 -14.17
C ALA A 37 -10.94 -18.47 -13.56
N PRO A 38 -10.94 -19.15 -12.39
CA PRO A 38 -9.70 -19.57 -11.74
C PRO A 38 -8.92 -20.47 -12.69
N LYS A 39 -7.78 -19.99 -13.18
CA LYS A 39 -6.84 -20.82 -13.94
C LYS A 39 -6.16 -21.76 -12.94
N LEU A 40 -6.04 -23.04 -13.29
CA LEU A 40 -5.38 -24.09 -12.49
C LEU A 40 -3.86 -23.90 -12.33
N ILE A 41 -3.32 -22.74 -12.73
CA ILE A 41 -1.89 -22.41 -12.67
C ILE A 41 -1.67 -21.57 -11.42
N PRO A 42 -0.70 -21.91 -10.56
CA PRO A 42 -0.39 -21.09 -9.38
C PRO A 42 -0.04 -19.66 -9.82
N PRO A 43 -0.56 -18.63 -9.13
CA PRO A 43 -0.35 -17.25 -9.51
C PRO A 43 1.15 -16.93 -9.50
N GLN A 44 1.65 -16.46 -10.65
CA GLN A 44 3.03 -16.02 -10.79
C GLN A 44 3.14 -14.53 -10.48
N MET A 45 4.26 -14.14 -9.87
CA MET A 45 4.54 -12.74 -9.56
C MET A 45 4.79 -11.97 -10.87
N SER A 46 3.95 -10.98 -11.18
CA SER A 46 4.13 -10.18 -12.39
C SER A 46 5.40 -9.32 -12.28
N PRO A 47 6.07 -8.97 -13.40
CA PRO A 47 7.22 -8.07 -13.39
C PRO A 47 6.91 -6.73 -12.71
N ARG A 48 5.67 -6.27 -12.86
CA ARG A 48 5.17 -5.06 -12.23
C ARG A 48 5.10 -5.17 -10.71
N LEU A 49 4.60 -6.29 -10.19
CA LEU A 49 4.57 -6.54 -8.75
C LEU A 49 6.00 -6.56 -8.17
N LYS A 50 6.97 -7.14 -8.87
CA LYS A 50 8.38 -7.10 -8.47
C LYS A 50 8.89 -5.67 -8.32
N ARG A 51 8.67 -4.81 -9.33
CA ARG A 51 9.04 -3.39 -9.28
C ARG A 51 8.45 -2.65 -8.08
N ILE A 52 7.17 -2.88 -7.76
CA ILE A 52 6.52 -2.25 -6.61
C ILE A 52 7.22 -2.65 -5.31
N ILE A 53 7.57 -3.93 -5.16
CA ILE A 53 8.29 -4.43 -3.98
C ILE A 53 9.70 -3.84 -3.91
N ASP A 54 10.45 -3.83 -5.02
CA ASP A 54 11.79 -3.24 -5.07
C ASP A 54 11.77 -1.75 -4.70
N ASN A 55 10.80 -1.00 -5.23
CA ASN A 55 10.60 0.41 -4.88
C ASN A 55 10.26 0.58 -3.40
N SER A 56 9.47 -0.31 -2.81
CA SER A 56 9.11 -0.24 -1.38
C SER A 56 10.32 -0.38 -0.46
N LEU A 57 11.31 -1.19 -0.86
CA LEU A 57 12.58 -1.28 -0.14
C LEU A 57 13.37 0.03 -0.22
N VAL A 58 13.41 0.66 -1.40
CA VAL A 58 14.08 1.95 -1.59
C VAL A 58 13.42 3.03 -0.75
N VAL A 59 12.10 3.08 -0.71
CA VAL A 59 11.32 4.04 0.09
C VAL A 59 11.60 3.84 1.58
N ALA A 60 11.51 2.61 2.08
CA ALA A 60 11.80 2.28 3.48
C ALA A 60 13.20 2.75 3.88
N ARG A 61 14.23 2.44 3.07
CA ARG A 61 15.62 2.84 3.32
C ARG A 61 15.82 4.34 3.28
N LYS A 62 15.20 5.05 2.34
CA LYS A 62 15.28 6.53 2.25
C LYS A 62 14.69 7.20 3.48
N LEU A 63 13.63 6.62 4.03
CA LEU A 63 12.99 7.10 5.24
C LEU A 63 13.72 6.62 6.51
N GLY A 64 14.67 5.68 6.40
CA GLY A 64 15.46 5.17 7.52
C GLY A 64 14.78 4.07 8.33
N PHE A 65 13.88 3.31 7.70
CA PHE A 65 13.31 2.09 8.26
C PHE A 65 14.17 0.87 7.88
N GLU A 66 14.34 -0.05 8.83
CA GLU A 66 15.07 -1.31 8.61
C GLU A 66 14.22 -2.37 7.90
N PHE A 67 12.89 -2.22 7.93
CA PHE A 67 11.93 -3.17 7.37
C PHE A 67 10.89 -2.51 6.46
N ILE A 68 10.31 -3.31 5.55
CA ILE A 68 9.25 -2.86 4.65
C ILE A 68 7.90 -3.01 5.33
N SER A 69 7.35 -1.92 5.84
CA SER A 69 5.97 -1.84 6.33
C SER A 69 4.93 -1.80 5.20
N PRO A 70 3.65 -2.15 5.47
CA PRO A 70 2.54 -2.04 4.51
C PRO A 70 2.41 -0.65 3.89
N GLU A 71 2.73 0.39 4.65
CA GLU A 71 2.66 1.78 4.18
C GLU A 71 3.65 2.06 3.04
N HIS A 72 4.86 1.51 3.10
CA HIS A 72 5.86 1.63 2.03
C HIS A 72 5.40 0.93 0.76
N ILE A 73 4.71 -0.20 0.92
CA ILE A 73 4.14 -0.95 -0.18
C ILE A 73 2.99 -0.17 -0.82
N LEU A 74 2.10 0.41 -0.01
CA LEU A 74 1.01 1.27 -0.48
C LEU A 74 1.55 2.49 -1.23
N PHE A 75 2.57 3.16 -0.66
CA PHE A 75 3.22 4.29 -1.29
C PHE A 75 3.87 3.91 -2.61
N SER A 76 4.59 2.80 -2.66
CA SER A 76 5.26 2.34 -3.89
C SER A 76 4.26 1.90 -4.95
N LEU A 77 3.14 1.28 -4.55
CA LEU A 77 2.04 0.98 -5.46
C LEU A 77 1.43 2.26 -6.03
N TYR A 78 1.30 3.30 -5.22
CA TYR A 78 0.76 4.57 -5.66
C TYR A 78 1.75 5.39 -6.49
N GLU A 79 3.05 5.32 -6.15
CA GLU A 79 4.14 5.97 -6.86
C GLU A 79 4.34 5.37 -8.24
N GLU A 80 4.30 4.04 -8.34
CA GLU A 80 4.39 3.30 -9.61
C GLU A 80 3.34 3.78 -10.61
N GLY A 81 2.18 4.25 -10.14
CA GLY A 81 1.26 5.08 -10.92
C GLY A 81 0.51 4.35 -12.03
N GLU A 82 0.96 3.15 -12.40
CA GLU A 82 0.32 2.34 -13.41
C GLU A 82 -0.82 1.51 -12.78
N GLY A 83 -1.68 0.96 -13.64
CA GLY A 83 -2.74 0.03 -13.26
C GLY A 83 -3.83 0.52 -12.32
N ILE A 84 -4.67 -0.44 -11.95
CA ILE A 84 -5.99 -0.19 -11.37
C ILE A 84 -5.88 0.35 -9.93
N GLY A 85 -4.94 -0.17 -9.14
CA GLY A 85 -4.77 0.25 -7.75
C GLY A 85 -4.33 1.70 -7.60
N ALA A 86 -3.28 2.11 -8.33
CA ALA A 86 -2.80 3.49 -8.27
C ALA A 86 -3.86 4.48 -8.78
N ARG A 87 -4.58 4.12 -9.85
CA ARG A 87 -5.67 4.93 -10.40
C ARG A 87 -6.85 5.08 -9.43
N ALA A 88 -7.23 4.01 -8.73
CA ALA A 88 -8.30 4.07 -7.74
C ALA A 88 -7.94 5.03 -6.60
N LEU A 89 -6.72 4.95 -6.08
CA LEU A 89 -6.23 5.87 -5.05
C LEU A 89 -6.20 7.33 -5.53
N ALA A 90 -5.72 7.58 -6.75
CA ALA A 90 -5.71 8.93 -7.34
C ALA A 90 -7.12 9.48 -7.56
N LYS A 91 -8.04 8.67 -8.07
CA LYS A 91 -9.43 9.05 -8.33
C LYS A 91 -10.17 9.44 -7.06
N LEU A 92 -9.86 8.79 -5.94
CA LEU A 92 -10.46 9.05 -4.64
C LEU A 92 -9.78 10.19 -3.87
N GLY A 93 -8.87 10.94 -4.53
CA GLY A 93 -8.32 12.18 -3.99
C GLY A 93 -7.13 12.01 -3.06
N LEU A 94 -6.56 10.81 -2.97
CA LEU A 94 -5.34 10.57 -2.19
C LEU A 94 -4.18 11.36 -2.81
N LYS A 95 -3.54 12.27 -2.07
CA LYS A 95 -2.36 12.99 -2.59
C LYS A 95 -1.09 12.26 -2.20
N LYS A 96 -0.16 12.11 -3.15
CA LYS A 96 1.15 11.46 -2.92
C LYS A 96 1.93 12.16 -1.81
N GLU A 97 1.87 13.48 -1.76
CA GLU A 97 2.57 14.31 -0.78
C GLU A 97 2.07 14.07 0.65
N ASP A 98 0.76 13.93 0.82
CA ASP A 98 0.14 13.71 2.14
C ASP A 98 0.49 12.31 2.67
N LEU A 99 0.46 11.30 1.78
CA LEU A 99 0.90 9.95 2.12
C LEU A 99 2.40 9.93 2.49
N ASN A 100 3.26 10.60 1.72
CA ASN A 100 4.70 10.66 2.01
C ASN A 100 4.98 11.32 3.38
N LYS A 101 4.30 12.43 3.68
CA LYS A 101 4.43 13.12 4.98
C LYS A 101 4.03 12.21 6.14
N LYS A 102 2.97 11.43 5.96
CA LYS A 102 2.46 10.55 7.01
C LYS A 102 3.40 9.38 7.29
N ILE A 103 3.95 8.75 6.25
CA ILE A 103 4.92 7.66 6.38
C ILE A 103 6.24 8.17 7.01
N ALA A 104 6.69 9.35 6.62
CA ALA A 104 7.87 9.98 7.23
C ALA A 104 7.64 10.34 8.72
N GLY A 105 6.42 10.72 9.09
CA GLY A 105 6.03 11.07 10.46
C GLY A 105 5.77 9.87 11.38
N ASN A 106 5.30 8.74 10.84
CA ASN A 106 4.91 7.54 11.61
C ASN A 106 6.10 6.71 12.16
N LYS A 107 7.34 7.21 12.13
CA LYS A 107 8.51 6.54 12.72
C LYS A 107 8.32 6.12 14.18
N GLU A 108 7.43 6.80 14.91
CA GLU A 108 7.19 6.57 16.33
C GLU A 108 6.46 5.25 16.64
N GLY A 109 5.74 4.65 15.68
CA GLY A 109 4.98 3.41 15.92
C GLY A 109 5.79 2.10 15.84
N LEU A 110 7.00 2.13 15.25
CA LEU A 110 7.84 0.95 15.03
C LEU A 110 8.93 0.75 16.10
N LEU A 111 9.06 1.70 17.04
CA LEU A 111 10.02 1.62 18.15
C LEU A 111 9.43 0.90 19.39
N THR A 112 8.14 0.56 19.38
CA THR A 112 7.43 0.01 20.54
C THR A 112 7.59 -1.50 20.75
N ASP A 113 8.07 -2.26 19.76
CA ASP A 113 8.21 -3.72 19.89
C ASP A 113 9.63 -4.20 20.28
N GLN A 114 10.57 -3.29 20.55
CA GLN A 114 11.95 -3.67 20.95
C GLN A 114 12.23 -3.58 22.45
N LYS A 115 11.21 -3.37 23.31
CA LYS A 115 11.42 -3.23 24.77
C LYS A 115 10.86 -4.34 25.66
N GLU A 116 10.35 -5.44 25.10
CA GLU A 116 9.96 -6.62 25.88
C GLU A 116 10.92 -7.80 25.64
N ALA A 117 12.19 -7.61 25.99
CA ALA A 117 13.16 -8.69 26.15
C ALA A 117 14.35 -8.23 27.00
N GLU A 118 14.11 -7.92 28.28
CA GLU A 118 15.16 -7.91 29.31
C GLU A 118 14.58 -8.37 30.66
#